data_AF-A0A519B9X6-F1
#
_entry.id   AF-A0A519B9X6-F1
#
_cell.length_a   1.000
_cell.length_b   1.000
_cell.length_c   1.000
_cell.angle_alpha   90.00
_cell.angle_beta   90.00
_cell.angle_gamma   90.00
#
_symmetry.space_group_name_H-M   'P 1'
#
loop_
_entity.id
_entity.type
_entity.pdbx_description
1 polymer ?
#
loop_
_entity_poly.entity_id
_entity_poly.type
_entity_poly.pdbx_seq_one_letter_code
_entity_poly.pdbx_strand_id
1 'polypeptide(L)'
;MSFFLKSAYGLNINIETYVVVSKNNSGTLQSLAVKKALGLSLRKAVEKLTGKKFSLRKNGKNGKILNKNIYSNEMKYIYSFKVIKAKSYLNLYYIKINVLIREKELRNKLKSLGFKVVKNVGVSPKVKYHVYYIRFIGKYSYAEPNKLQKLMIKYSKHLKNLYVSSFSINFVEIKVLYYGSIIRLLKSVKGRVKTYLDARVYPVKGDTIIVDVK
;
A
#
# COMPACT_ATOMS: atom_id res chain seq x y z
N MET A 1 -32.86 -12.49 16.27
CA MET A 1 -32.33 -11.10 16.29
C MET A 1 -30.83 -11.15 16.01
N SER A 2 -30.42 -10.81 14.78
CA SER A 2 -29.06 -10.97 14.29
C SER A 2 -28.13 -9.87 14.83
N PHE A 3 -27.27 -10.22 15.79
CA PHE A 3 -26.20 -9.36 16.28
C PHE A 3 -25.08 -9.22 15.24
N PHE A 4 -25.30 -8.43 14.19
CA PHE A 4 -24.19 -7.87 13.41
C PHE A 4 -23.53 -6.77 14.26
N LEU A 5 -22.45 -7.12 14.95
CA LEU A 5 -21.64 -6.19 15.74
C LEU A 5 -21.22 -4.99 14.88
N LYS A 6 -21.83 -3.84 15.18
CA LYS A 6 -21.68 -2.50 14.57
C LYS A 6 -20.27 -1.89 14.68
N SER A 7 -19.23 -2.68 14.97
CA SER A 7 -17.86 -2.19 15.14
C SER A 7 -16.79 -3.25 14.83
N ALA A 8 -16.96 -4.01 13.73
CA ALA A 8 -15.90 -4.89 13.26
C ALA A 8 -14.79 -4.09 12.55
N TYR A 9 -14.06 -3.26 13.29
CA TYR A 9 -12.72 -2.80 12.88
C TYR A 9 -11.80 -4.03 12.84
N GLY A 10 -11.86 -4.72 11.71
CA GLY A 10 -11.12 -5.94 11.44
C GLY A 10 -9.97 -5.65 10.48
N LEU A 11 -8.81 -6.23 10.78
CA LEU A 11 -7.67 -6.14 9.89
C LEU A 11 -7.91 -7.09 8.70
N ASN A 12 -8.06 -6.52 7.52
CA ASN A 12 -8.26 -7.28 6.29
C ASN A 12 -6.91 -7.77 5.74
N ILE A 13 -6.77 -9.09 5.60
CA ILE A 13 -5.60 -9.76 5.05
C ILE A 13 -5.97 -10.58 3.81
N ASN A 14 -5.34 -10.26 2.69
CA ASN A 14 -5.30 -11.12 1.52
C ASN A 14 -4.06 -12.01 1.56
N ILE A 15 -4.28 -13.33 1.42
CA ILE A 15 -3.25 -14.35 1.32
C ILE A 15 -3.49 -15.22 0.10
N GLU A 16 -2.38 -15.58 -0.53
CA GLU A 16 -2.29 -16.57 -1.59
C GLU A 16 -1.32 -17.64 -1.12
N THR A 17 -1.69 -18.92 -1.24
CA THR A 17 -0.83 -20.04 -0.86
C THR A 17 -1.09 -21.25 -1.73
N TYR A 18 -0.10 -22.13 -1.75
CA TYR A 18 -0.13 -23.42 -2.41
C TYR A 18 0.00 -24.54 -1.36
N VAL A 19 -0.71 -25.65 -1.59
CA VAL A 19 -0.57 -26.91 -0.85
C VAL A 19 -0.24 -28.03 -1.84
N VAL A 20 0.71 -28.88 -1.49
CA VAL A 20 1.04 -30.04 -2.32
C VAL A 20 -0.08 -31.06 -2.23
N VAL A 21 -0.54 -31.54 -3.38
CA VAL A 21 -1.54 -32.59 -3.50
C VAL A 21 -0.88 -33.92 -3.20
N SER A 22 -1.15 -34.46 -2.01
CA SER A 22 -0.80 -35.84 -1.67
C SER A 22 -1.77 -36.79 -2.39
N LYS A 23 -1.24 -37.87 -2.98
CA LYS A 23 -2.01 -38.89 -3.72
C LYS A 23 -3.13 -39.54 -2.89
N ASN A 24 -3.10 -39.42 -1.56
CA ASN A 24 -3.99 -40.16 -0.66
C ASN A 24 -5.17 -39.33 -0.11
N ASN A 25 -5.37 -38.07 -0.50
CA ASN A 25 -6.30 -37.20 0.24
C ASN A 25 -7.01 -36.09 -0.58
N SER A 26 -7.57 -36.42 -1.74
CA SER A 26 -8.25 -35.44 -2.62
C SER A 26 -9.40 -34.68 -1.93
N GLY A 27 -10.17 -35.35 -1.06
CA GLY A 27 -11.33 -34.76 -0.35
C GLY A 27 -11.00 -33.74 0.74
N THR A 28 -9.74 -33.66 1.20
CA THR A 28 -9.32 -32.76 2.30
C THR A 28 -8.39 -31.63 1.86
N LEU A 29 -8.05 -31.55 0.56
CA LEU A 29 -7.09 -30.55 0.05
C LEU A 29 -7.54 -29.12 0.29
N GLN A 30 -8.82 -28.82 0.04
CA GLN A 30 -9.36 -27.49 0.22
C GLN A 30 -9.34 -27.08 1.69
N SER A 31 -9.73 -27.97 2.62
CA SER A 31 -9.72 -27.67 4.05
C SER A 31 -8.30 -27.47 4.58
N LEU A 32 -7.34 -28.28 4.11
CA LEU A 32 -5.92 -28.12 4.42
C LEU A 32 -5.36 -26.79 3.88
N ALA A 33 -5.72 -26.42 2.65
CA ALA A 33 -5.31 -25.16 2.04
C ALA A 33 -5.90 -23.95 2.76
N VAL A 34 -7.18 -24.00 3.13
CA VAL A 34 -7.82 -22.98 3.96
C VAL A 34 -7.12 -22.86 5.31
N LYS A 35 -6.91 -23.96 6.04
CA LYS A 35 -6.24 -23.95 7.35
C LYS A 35 -4.83 -23.33 7.26
N LYS A 36 -4.05 -23.73 6.25
CA LYS A 36 -2.72 -23.15 6.00
C LYS A 36 -2.81 -21.65 5.71
N ALA A 37 -3.76 -21.23 4.88
CA ALA A 37 -3.94 -19.84 4.50
C ALA A 37 -4.42 -18.97 5.68
N LEU A 38 -5.26 -19.50 6.58
CA LEU A 38 -5.66 -18.84 7.82
C LEU A 38 -4.46 -18.59 8.75
N GLY A 39 -3.64 -19.61 8.99
CA GLY A 39 -2.42 -19.47 9.80
C GLY A 39 -1.43 -18.46 9.21
N LEU A 40 -1.25 -18.47 7.89
CA LEU A 40 -0.44 -17.45 7.18
C LEU A 40 -1.04 -16.04 7.32
N SER A 41 -2.36 -15.92 7.28
CA SER A 41 -3.04 -14.63 7.43
C SER A 41 -2.82 -14.04 8.82
N LEU A 42 -2.92 -14.88 9.86
CA LEU A 42 -2.68 -14.46 11.23
C LEU A 42 -1.22 -14.03 11.46
N ARG A 43 -0.25 -14.76 10.88
CA ARG A 43 1.17 -14.36 10.91
C ARG A 43 1.38 -12.99 10.28
N LYS A 44 0.83 -12.77 9.08
CA LYS A 44 0.92 -11.47 8.38
C LYS A 44 0.26 -10.35 9.18
N ALA A 45 -0.82 -10.64 9.91
CA ALA A 45 -1.43 -9.66 10.81
C ALA A 45 -0.53 -9.33 12.01
N VAL A 46 0.09 -10.33 12.64
CA VAL A 46 1.08 -10.10 13.70
C VAL A 46 2.23 -9.24 13.19
N GLU A 47 2.82 -9.56 12.03
CA GLU A 47 3.91 -8.77 11.43
C GLU A 47 3.49 -7.33 11.14
N LYS A 48 2.29 -7.13 10.61
CA LYS A 48 1.72 -5.80 10.38
C LYS A 48 1.55 -5.04 11.70
N LEU A 49 1.08 -5.71 12.75
CA LEU A 49 0.82 -5.10 14.05
C LEU A 49 2.09 -4.79 14.85
N THR A 50 3.17 -5.56 14.70
CA THR A 50 4.43 -5.34 15.40
C THR A 50 5.46 -4.58 14.57
N GLY A 51 5.24 -4.46 13.25
CA GLY A 51 6.19 -3.88 12.30
C GLY A 51 7.45 -4.72 12.11
N LYS A 52 7.47 -5.98 12.58
CA LYS A 52 8.63 -6.87 12.55
C LYS A 52 8.26 -8.23 11.98
N LYS A 53 9.11 -8.75 11.09
CA LYS A 53 9.06 -10.16 10.68
C LYS A 53 9.62 -11.02 11.81
N PHE A 54 8.89 -12.06 12.19
CA PHE A 54 9.36 -13.01 13.21
C PHE A 54 9.68 -14.35 12.55
N SER A 55 10.90 -14.81 12.75
CA SER A 55 11.25 -16.18 12.39
C SER A 55 10.53 -17.15 13.33
N LEU A 56 9.85 -18.13 12.76
CA LEU A 56 9.20 -19.23 13.48
C LEU A 56 10.19 -20.33 13.89
N ARG A 57 11.48 -20.20 13.55
CA ARG A 57 12.49 -21.15 14.01
C ARG A 57 12.42 -21.23 15.54
N LYS A 58 12.31 -22.45 16.06
CA LYS A 58 12.05 -22.77 17.47
C LYS A 58 13.00 -22.10 18.47
N ASN A 59 14.10 -21.50 18.03
CA ASN A 59 15.17 -20.99 18.89
C ASN A 59 15.02 -19.50 19.26
N GLY A 60 14.12 -18.74 18.63
CA GLY A 60 13.83 -17.36 19.04
C GLY A 60 12.77 -17.32 20.16
N LYS A 61 13.08 -16.69 21.32
CA LYS A 61 12.15 -16.52 22.46
C LYS A 61 10.77 -16.01 21.99
N ASN A 62 10.74 -15.03 21.09
CA ASN A 62 9.51 -14.46 20.52
C ASN A 62 8.71 -15.46 19.67
N GLY A 63 9.39 -16.32 18.89
CA GLY A 63 8.73 -17.34 18.08
C GLY A 63 8.02 -18.40 18.92
N LYS A 64 8.64 -18.84 20.03
CA LYS A 64 8.00 -19.75 21.00
C LYS A 64 6.76 -19.13 21.63
N ILE A 65 6.85 -17.87 22.05
CA ILE A 65 5.72 -17.14 22.67
C ILE A 65 4.54 -17.01 21.70
N LEU A 66 4.79 -16.61 20.45
CA LEU A 66 3.75 -16.45 19.43
C LEU A 66 3.11 -17.81 19.06
N ASN A 67 3.91 -18.87 18.91
CA ASN A 67 3.39 -20.22 18.65
C ASN A 67 2.47 -20.70 19.79
N LYS A 68 2.89 -20.54 21.05
CA LYS A 68 2.13 -21.04 22.21
C LYS A 68 0.84 -20.25 22.47
N ASN A 69 0.85 -18.93 22.24
CA ASN A 69 -0.23 -18.04 22.72
C ASN A 69 -1.12 -17.46 21.63
N ILE A 70 -0.66 -17.43 20.37
CA ILE A 70 -1.38 -16.81 19.25
C ILE A 70 -1.69 -17.87 18.18
N TYR A 71 -0.66 -18.52 17.63
CA TYR A 71 -0.85 -19.44 16.50
C TYR A 71 -1.42 -20.81 16.90
N SER A 72 -1.45 -21.16 18.18
CA SER A 72 -2.17 -22.33 18.69
C SER A 72 -3.69 -22.14 18.70
N ASN A 73 -4.16 -20.89 18.77
CA ASN A 73 -5.56 -20.52 18.87
C ASN A 73 -5.98 -19.59 17.72
N GLU A 74 -5.66 -20.00 16.49
CA GLU A 74 -5.84 -19.16 15.29
C GLU A 74 -7.29 -18.66 15.13
N MET A 75 -8.26 -19.54 15.38
CA MET A 75 -9.69 -19.25 15.23
C MET A 75 -10.21 -18.18 16.20
N LYS A 76 -9.54 -17.97 17.35
CA LYS A 76 -9.94 -16.92 18.29
C LYS A 76 -9.82 -15.53 17.66
N TYR A 77 -8.79 -15.32 16.84
CA TYR A 77 -8.50 -14.02 16.25
C TYR A 77 -9.11 -13.84 14.86
N ILE A 78 -9.63 -14.89 14.24
CA ILE A 78 -10.24 -14.84 12.91
C ILE A 78 -11.75 -14.63 13.09
N TYR A 79 -12.26 -13.52 12.54
CA TYR A 79 -13.68 -13.21 12.56
C TYR A 79 -14.42 -13.91 11.42
N SER A 80 -13.89 -13.81 10.21
CA SER A 80 -14.44 -14.47 9.03
C SER A 80 -13.38 -14.60 7.95
N PHE A 81 -13.64 -15.45 6.96
CA PHE A 81 -12.83 -15.56 5.76
C PHE A 81 -13.72 -15.82 4.54
N LYS A 82 -13.22 -15.42 3.37
CA LYS A 82 -13.84 -15.68 2.07
C LYS A 82 -12.80 -16.24 1.12
N VAL A 83 -13.09 -17.39 0.52
CA VAL A 83 -12.29 -17.91 -0.60
C VAL A 83 -12.61 -17.07 -1.83
N ILE A 84 -11.58 -16.43 -2.39
CA ILE A 84 -11.70 -15.61 -3.60
C ILE A 84 -11.48 -16.48 -4.85
N LYS A 85 -10.48 -17.37 -4.79
CA LYS A 85 -10.10 -18.22 -5.92
C LYS A 85 -9.49 -19.50 -5.38
N ALA A 86 -9.88 -20.62 -5.94
CA ALA A 86 -9.27 -21.92 -5.69
C ALA A 86 -9.06 -22.62 -7.04
N LYS A 87 -7.86 -23.18 -7.25
CA LYS A 87 -7.53 -23.91 -8.49
C LYS A 87 -6.55 -25.03 -8.18
N SER A 88 -6.77 -26.19 -8.77
CA SER A 88 -5.76 -27.25 -8.84
C SER A 88 -4.84 -26.99 -10.04
N TYR A 89 -3.54 -27.16 -9.86
CA TYR A 89 -2.53 -27.07 -10.92
C TYR A 89 -1.46 -28.13 -10.70
N LEU A 90 -1.39 -29.13 -11.59
CA LEU A 90 -0.50 -30.29 -11.44
C LEU A 90 -0.64 -30.93 -10.06
N ASN A 91 0.46 -31.02 -9.30
CA ASN A 91 0.53 -31.53 -7.93
C ASN A 91 0.34 -30.43 -6.86
N LEU A 92 -0.21 -29.26 -7.22
CA LEU A 92 -0.45 -28.14 -6.31
C LEU A 92 -1.93 -27.76 -6.27
N TYR A 93 -2.39 -27.38 -5.09
CA TYR A 93 -3.68 -26.75 -4.86
C TYR A 93 -3.46 -25.30 -4.47
N TYR A 94 -3.82 -24.37 -5.36
CA TYR A 94 -3.77 -22.94 -5.13
C TYR A 94 -5.04 -22.45 -4.46
N ILE A 95 -4.89 -21.61 -3.43
CA ILE A 95 -5.99 -20.88 -2.84
C ILE A 95 -5.62 -19.42 -2.57
N LYS A 96 -6.56 -18.54 -2.89
CA LYS A 96 -6.56 -17.12 -2.52
C LYS A 96 -7.73 -16.88 -1.58
N ILE A 97 -7.44 -16.38 -0.39
CA ILE A 97 -8.46 -16.05 0.61
C ILE A 97 -8.32 -14.61 1.10
N ASN A 98 -9.47 -14.04 1.43
CA ASN A 98 -9.60 -12.84 2.23
C ASN A 98 -9.93 -13.24 3.66
N VAL A 99 -9.19 -12.73 4.65
CA VAL A 99 -9.43 -13.03 6.08
C VAL A 99 -9.62 -11.72 6.83
N LEU A 100 -10.69 -11.65 7.60
CA LEU A 100 -10.96 -10.56 8.54
C LEU A 100 -10.50 -10.99 9.94
N ILE A 101 -9.54 -10.26 10.49
CA ILE A 101 -8.93 -10.55 11.79
C ILE A 101 -9.42 -9.54 12.82
N ARG A 102 -9.75 -10.03 14.02
CA ARG A 102 -10.15 -9.23 15.18
C ARG A 102 -8.95 -8.44 15.70
N GLU A 103 -8.74 -7.26 15.11
CA GLU A 103 -7.55 -6.46 15.33
C GLU A 103 -7.36 -6.07 16.80
N LYS A 104 -8.44 -5.61 17.46
CA LYS A 104 -8.42 -5.22 18.88
C LYS A 104 -7.96 -6.36 19.78
N GLU A 105 -8.51 -7.56 19.59
CA GLU A 105 -8.15 -8.74 20.39
C GLU A 105 -6.69 -9.14 20.17
N LEU A 106 -6.24 -9.18 18.92
CA LEU A 106 -4.87 -9.54 18.58
C LEU A 106 -3.86 -8.51 19.12
N ARG A 107 -4.18 -7.21 19.03
CA ARG A 107 -3.36 -6.13 19.61
C ARG A 107 -3.24 -6.25 21.12
N ASN A 108 -4.37 -6.46 21.82
CA ASN A 108 -4.39 -6.61 23.26
C ASN A 108 -3.57 -7.82 23.70
N LYS A 109 -3.69 -8.94 22.99
CA LYS A 109 -2.87 -10.11 23.28
C LYS A 109 -1.38 -9.85 23.04
N LEU A 110 -1.01 -9.25 21.91
CA LEU A 110 0.40 -8.91 21.62
C LEU A 110 0.99 -8.00 22.70
N LYS A 111 0.26 -6.96 23.15
CA LYS A 111 0.69 -6.10 24.26
C LYS A 111 0.87 -6.89 25.56
N SER A 112 -0.07 -7.76 25.91
CA SER A 112 0.02 -8.61 27.11
C SER A 112 1.23 -9.55 27.09
N LEU A 113 1.71 -9.90 25.90
CA LEU A 113 2.90 -10.72 25.69
C LEU A 113 4.21 -9.91 25.59
N GLY A 114 4.17 -8.60 25.87
CA GLY A 114 5.33 -7.71 25.85
C GLY A 114 5.74 -7.22 24.45
N PHE A 115 4.95 -7.48 23.41
CA PHE A 115 5.27 -6.98 22.07
C PHE A 115 4.90 -5.49 21.94
N LYS A 116 5.85 -4.71 21.42
CA LYS A 116 5.57 -3.34 20.98
C LYS A 116 4.66 -3.40 19.76
N VAL A 117 3.44 -2.90 19.90
CA VAL A 117 2.44 -2.82 18.84
C VAL A 117 2.48 -1.43 18.20
N VAL A 118 2.56 -1.38 16.87
CA VAL A 118 2.52 -0.15 16.08
C VAL A 118 1.15 0.51 16.25
N LYS A 119 1.10 1.79 16.63
CA LYS A 119 -0.17 2.49 16.92
C LYS A 119 -1.15 2.46 15.74
N ASN A 120 -0.65 2.50 14.50
CA ASN A 120 -1.45 2.49 13.28
C ASN A 120 -1.06 1.34 12.37
N VAL A 121 -1.98 0.41 12.13
CA VAL A 121 -1.75 -0.74 11.26
C VAL A 121 -2.67 -0.60 10.07
N GLY A 122 -2.27 0.29 9.18
CA GLY A 122 -2.80 0.36 7.83
C GLY A 122 -4.29 0.68 7.70
N VAL A 123 -4.67 1.93 7.99
CA VAL A 123 -5.14 2.72 6.86
C VAL A 123 -3.90 3.49 6.42
N SER A 124 -3.17 2.99 5.41
CA SER A 124 -2.38 3.93 4.61
C SER A 124 -3.41 5.00 4.24
N PRO A 125 -3.27 6.27 4.65
CA PRO A 125 -4.27 7.28 4.33
C PRO A 125 -4.56 7.11 2.85
N LYS A 126 -5.83 6.90 2.48
CA LYS A 126 -6.23 6.73 1.07
C LYS A 126 -5.54 7.88 0.36
N VAL A 127 -4.48 7.56 -0.37
CA VAL A 127 -3.52 8.58 -0.76
C VAL A 127 -4.29 9.46 -1.73
N LYS A 128 -4.67 10.67 -1.27
CA LYS A 128 -5.39 11.61 -2.11
C LYS A 128 -4.37 12.11 -3.13
N TYR A 129 -4.49 11.55 -4.32
CA TYR A 129 -3.82 12.08 -5.49
C TYR A 129 -4.64 13.26 -5.97
N HIS A 130 -3.96 14.38 -6.12
CA HIS A 130 -4.54 15.58 -6.71
C HIS A 130 -3.99 15.70 -8.13
N VAL A 131 -4.85 16.17 -9.03
CA VAL A 131 -4.48 16.48 -10.40
C VAL A 131 -4.06 17.93 -10.41
N TYR A 132 -2.81 18.18 -10.78
CA TYR A 132 -2.29 19.53 -10.95
C TYR A 132 -2.01 19.80 -12.43
N TYR A 133 -2.17 21.05 -12.84
CA TYR A 133 -1.86 21.53 -14.18
C TYR A 133 -0.68 22.49 -14.10
N ILE A 134 0.45 22.12 -14.67
CA ILE A 134 1.63 22.99 -14.75
C ILE A 134 1.65 23.62 -16.14
N ARG A 135 1.36 24.92 -16.22
CA ARG A 135 1.30 25.67 -17.47
C ARG A 135 2.56 26.51 -17.65
N PHE A 136 3.25 26.28 -18.75
CA PHE A 136 4.38 27.08 -19.23
C PHE A 136 3.84 28.19 -20.13
N ILE A 137 4.30 29.41 -19.88
CA ILE A 137 3.99 30.61 -20.67
C ILE A 137 5.29 31.40 -20.89
N GLY A 138 5.27 32.35 -21.84
CA GLY A 138 6.43 33.18 -22.15
C GLY A 138 7.36 32.53 -23.19
N LYS A 139 8.67 32.81 -23.13
CA LYS A 139 9.66 32.37 -24.13
C LYS A 139 10.17 30.95 -23.87
N TYR A 140 9.26 30.00 -23.76
CA TYR A 140 9.64 28.61 -23.51
C TYR A 140 9.94 27.85 -24.81
N SER A 141 10.91 26.93 -24.76
CA SER A 141 11.13 25.94 -25.81
C SER A 141 10.33 24.67 -25.54
N TYR A 142 9.85 24.00 -26.59
CA TYR A 142 9.14 22.71 -26.50
C TYR A 142 9.91 21.61 -25.74
N ALA A 143 11.25 21.72 -25.65
CA ALA A 143 12.08 20.78 -24.90
C ALA A 143 12.06 21.00 -23.37
N GLU A 144 11.60 22.15 -22.91
CA GLU A 144 11.66 22.59 -21.52
C GLU A 144 10.64 21.90 -20.60
N PRO A 145 9.38 21.73 -21.02
CA PRO A 145 8.43 20.82 -20.35
C PRO A 145 9.05 19.44 -20.08
N ASN A 146 9.74 18.85 -21.05
CA ASN A 146 10.37 17.53 -20.91
C ASN A 146 11.53 17.53 -19.89
N LYS A 147 12.32 18.62 -19.81
CA LYS A 147 13.37 18.77 -18.79
C LYS A 147 12.78 18.90 -17.38
N LEU A 148 11.70 19.68 -17.22
CA LEU A 148 11.01 19.79 -15.93
C LEU A 148 10.44 18.44 -15.50
N GLN A 149 9.82 17.72 -16.43
CA GLN A 149 9.29 16.39 -16.19
C GLN A 149 10.35 15.43 -15.64
N LYS A 150 11.53 15.39 -16.28
CA LYS A 150 12.67 14.59 -15.81
C LYS A 150 13.14 14.98 -14.40
N LEU A 151 13.18 16.27 -14.09
CA LEU A 151 13.52 16.74 -12.75
C LEU A 151 12.47 16.33 -11.70
N MET A 152 11.18 16.45 -12.02
CA MET A 152 10.10 16.04 -11.12
C MET A 152 10.13 14.54 -10.83
N ILE A 153 10.41 13.71 -11.85
CA ILE A 153 10.61 12.26 -11.69
C ILE A 153 11.83 11.98 -10.81
N LYS A 154 12.97 12.65 -11.06
CA LYS A 154 14.21 12.47 -10.29
C LYS A 154 14.04 12.80 -8.81
N TYR A 155 13.28 13.86 -8.49
CA TYR A 155 13.15 14.39 -7.14
C TYR A 155 11.86 13.97 -6.42
N SER A 156 11.01 13.14 -7.03
CA SER A 156 9.81 12.64 -6.36
C SER A 156 9.56 11.15 -6.57
N LYS A 157 9.58 10.41 -5.46
CA LYS A 157 9.10 9.02 -5.38
C LYS A 157 7.56 8.91 -5.35
N HIS A 158 6.85 10.05 -5.34
CA HIS A 158 5.40 10.12 -5.15
C HIS A 158 4.63 10.60 -6.38
N LEU A 159 5.34 10.88 -7.47
CA LEU A 159 4.78 11.19 -8.78
C LEU A 159 4.27 9.88 -9.40
N LYS A 160 2.99 9.83 -9.81
CA LYS A 160 2.43 8.64 -10.46
C LYS A 160 2.31 8.79 -11.97
N ASN A 161 1.71 9.89 -12.43
CA ASN A 161 1.49 10.16 -13.85
C ASN A 161 1.88 11.61 -14.14
N LEU A 162 2.47 11.80 -15.32
CA LEU A 162 3.00 13.07 -15.79
C LEU A 162 3.01 13.02 -17.31
N TYR A 163 2.20 13.85 -17.94
CA TYR A 163 2.12 13.94 -19.40
C TYR A 163 1.65 15.32 -19.82
N VAL A 164 2.02 15.71 -21.04
CA VAL A 164 1.55 16.96 -21.66
C VAL A 164 0.06 16.79 -21.95
N SER A 165 -0.79 17.62 -21.33
CA SER A 165 -2.26 17.54 -21.46
C SER A 165 -2.82 18.45 -22.53
N SER A 166 -2.16 19.58 -22.79
CA SER A 166 -2.56 20.52 -23.84
C SER A 166 -1.37 21.35 -24.31
N PHE A 167 -1.43 21.79 -25.56
CA PHE A 167 -0.40 22.57 -26.22
C PHE A 167 -1.06 23.63 -27.13
N SER A 168 -0.51 24.85 -27.09
CA SER A 168 -0.83 25.96 -27.98
C SER A 168 0.44 26.76 -28.27
N ILE A 169 0.42 27.59 -29.30
CA ILE A 169 1.49 28.54 -29.65
C ILE A 169 1.93 29.37 -28.42
N ASN A 170 1.00 29.66 -27.51
CA ASN A 170 1.24 30.54 -26.36
C ASN A 170 1.39 29.82 -25.02
N PHE A 171 1.15 28.50 -24.95
CA PHE A 171 1.37 27.75 -23.71
C PHE A 171 1.58 26.23 -23.92
N VAL A 172 2.32 25.61 -23.00
CA VAL A 172 2.33 24.14 -22.82
C VAL A 172 1.82 23.80 -21.44
N GLU A 173 0.91 22.85 -21.33
CA GLU A 173 0.37 22.39 -20.06
C GLU A 173 0.72 20.92 -19.80
N ILE A 174 1.20 20.65 -18.59
CA ILE A 174 1.51 19.32 -18.11
C ILE A 174 0.50 18.96 -17.02
N LYS A 175 -0.19 17.84 -17.20
CA LYS A 175 -1.05 17.28 -16.17
C LYS A 175 -0.25 16.32 -15.29
N VAL A 176 -0.32 16.56 -13.98
CA VAL A 176 0.48 15.87 -12.98
C VAL A 176 -0.44 15.24 -11.94
N LEU A 177 -0.32 13.93 -11.75
CA LEU A 177 -0.98 13.23 -10.66
C LEU A 177 -0.01 13.09 -9.49
N TYR A 178 -0.24 13.85 -8.42
CA TYR A 178 0.71 13.99 -7.32
C TYR A 178 0.12 13.64 -5.95
N TYR A 179 0.94 13.05 -5.09
CA TYR A 179 0.59 12.77 -3.70
C TYR A 179 0.61 14.04 -2.84
N GLY A 180 -0.54 14.45 -2.33
CA GLY A 180 -0.64 15.62 -1.46
C GLY A 180 -0.34 16.93 -2.22
N SER A 181 0.23 17.93 -1.53
CA SER A 181 0.50 19.25 -2.13
C SER A 181 1.77 19.23 -2.98
N ILE A 182 1.62 19.53 -4.27
CA ILE A 182 2.75 19.67 -5.22
C ILE A 182 3.65 20.87 -4.88
N ILE A 183 3.19 21.82 -4.05
CA ILE A 183 3.94 23.01 -3.64
C ILE A 183 5.29 22.64 -3.00
N ARG A 184 5.35 21.56 -2.19
CA ARG A 184 6.61 21.11 -1.57
C ARG A 184 7.61 20.62 -2.60
N LEU A 185 7.14 19.88 -3.62
CA LEU A 185 7.98 19.44 -4.75
C LEU A 185 8.44 20.65 -5.57
N LEU A 186 7.55 21.60 -5.83
CA LEU A 186 7.92 22.80 -6.55
C LEU A 186 8.96 23.62 -5.79
N LYS A 187 8.87 23.73 -4.45
CA LYS A 187 9.91 24.39 -3.64
C LYS A 187 11.27 23.72 -3.77
N SER A 188 11.34 22.38 -3.80
CA SER A 188 12.61 21.66 -3.95
C SER A 188 13.20 21.75 -5.36
N VAL A 189 12.35 21.91 -6.39
CA VAL A 189 12.80 22.04 -7.78
C VAL A 189 12.97 23.51 -8.20
N LYS A 190 12.33 24.48 -7.50
CA LYS A 190 12.29 25.92 -7.84
C LYS A 190 13.67 26.52 -8.06
N GLY A 191 14.62 26.22 -7.18
CA GLY A 191 16.00 26.70 -7.31
C GLY A 191 16.61 26.30 -8.66
N ARG A 192 16.40 25.03 -9.05
CA ARG A 192 16.87 24.48 -10.33
C ARG A 192 16.09 25.04 -11.51
N VAL A 193 14.76 25.08 -11.44
CA VAL A 193 13.91 25.71 -12.48
C VAL A 193 14.39 27.12 -12.80
N LYS A 194 14.67 27.92 -11.76
CA LYS A 194 15.21 29.27 -11.96
C LYS A 194 16.59 29.26 -12.61
N THR A 195 17.46 28.29 -12.30
CA THR A 195 18.81 28.22 -12.89
C THR A 195 18.84 27.73 -14.34
N TYR A 196 17.91 26.86 -14.77
CA TYR A 196 17.94 26.30 -16.14
C TYR A 196 16.89 26.88 -17.10
N LEU A 197 15.86 27.58 -16.62
CA LEU A 197 14.80 28.19 -17.44
C LEU A 197 14.68 29.71 -17.30
N ASP A 198 15.44 30.35 -16.42
CA ASP A 198 15.19 31.74 -16.00
C ASP A 198 13.70 32.05 -15.76
N ALA A 199 13.01 31.12 -15.08
CA ALA A 199 11.56 31.16 -14.97
C ALA A 199 11.05 31.54 -13.58
N ARG A 200 9.91 32.22 -13.53
CA ARG A 200 9.15 32.50 -12.31
C ARG A 200 8.06 31.45 -12.14
N VAL A 201 8.03 30.79 -10.97
CA VAL A 201 7.03 29.77 -10.64
C VAL A 201 6.10 30.28 -9.55
N TYR A 202 4.80 30.30 -9.83
CA TYR A 202 3.78 30.72 -8.86
C TYR A 202 2.48 29.90 -9.01
N PRO A 203 1.82 29.57 -7.89
CA PRO A 203 0.52 28.91 -7.91
C PRO A 203 -0.60 29.91 -8.27
N VAL A 204 -1.65 29.43 -8.95
CA VAL A 204 -2.87 30.19 -9.27
C VAL A 204 -4.07 29.54 -8.56
N LYS A 205 -5.25 30.19 -8.55
CA LYS A 205 -6.50 29.55 -8.08
C LYS A 205 -6.84 28.34 -8.96
N GLY A 206 -7.39 27.28 -8.34
CA GLY A 206 -7.50 25.95 -8.94
C GLY A 206 -6.16 25.21 -8.86
N ASP A 207 -6.13 23.91 -9.13
CA ASP A 207 -4.90 23.10 -9.02
C ASP A 207 -3.83 23.43 -10.11
N THR A 208 -3.74 24.68 -10.53
CA THR A 208 -2.90 25.18 -11.63
C THR A 208 -1.68 25.93 -11.10
N ILE A 209 -0.52 25.63 -11.67
CA ILE A 209 0.76 26.30 -11.41
C ILE A 209 1.26 26.90 -12.71
N ILE A 210 1.69 28.16 -12.67
CA ILE A 210 2.30 28.82 -13.82
C ILE A 210 3.83 28.81 -13.68
N VAL A 211 4.49 28.46 -14.78
CA VAL A 211 5.92 28.59 -15.02
C VAL A 211 6.09 29.64 -16.14
N ASP A 212 6.42 30.86 -15.75
CA ASP A 212 6.59 32.00 -16.65
C ASP A 212 8.06 32.15 -17.03
N VAL A 213 8.39 31.81 -18.28
CA VAL A 213 9.75 31.76 -18.85
C VAL A 213 10.05 33.08 -19.56
N LYS A 214 11.19 33.71 -19.25
CA LYS A 214 11.54 35.07 -19.71
C LYS A 214 12.46 35.12 -20.92
#